data_AF-A0A3C1S6C2-F1
#
_entry.id   AF-A0A3C1S6C2-F1
#
_cell.length_a   1.000
_cell.length_b   1.000
_cell.length_c   1.000
_cell.angle_alpha   90.00
_cell.angle_beta   90.00
_cell.angle_gamma   90.00
#
_symmetry.space_group_name_H-M   'P 1'
#
loop_
_entity.id
_entity.type
_entity.pdbx_description
1 polymer ?
#
loop_
_entity_poly.entity_id
_entity_poly.type
_entity_poly.pdbx_seq_one_letter_code
_entity_poly.pdbx_strand_id
1 'polypeptide(L)'
;MAEIYYARLDEFWKKEEKYEFLKNHGVYDVEWNLLEPDEKHNWLTEGLRAEFETFLPMGTKEAKAGSGEAIFVNYGRGVGTSRDAWAFNFNSEDLAKNMQFTIEFYNEQVNKWIDRELTFKRPKINEKLQVIDGFVTYDDTKLSWSHSLKISLCQKQKAVFLEKKIRCHLYRPFVKGYLFFDKVMNNEGTIFKHIFPLPEYEKENQAICVTGIGSRIPFISIVSNHIPNLSLVVEPIQCFPFYTYAEDGSNRKENITDWALSEYRNHYKDNSISKWDVFHYIYGLLHSPQYREKYAANLKRELPRIPFAPDFRVFADAGRKLSELHVNY
;
A
#
# COMPACT_ATOMS: atom_id res chain seq x y z
N MET A 1 -12.27 -9.68 -36.20
CA MET A 1 -12.27 -9.12 -34.83
C MET A 1 -13.12 -10.07 -33.99
N ALA A 2 -12.67 -10.47 -32.79
CA ALA A 2 -13.49 -11.34 -31.94
C ALA A 2 -14.54 -10.48 -31.22
N GLU A 3 -15.78 -10.96 -31.16
CA GLU A 3 -16.88 -10.30 -30.45
C GLU A 3 -16.94 -10.80 -29.00
N ILE A 4 -17.31 -9.91 -28.07
CA ILE A 4 -17.42 -10.23 -26.64
C ILE A 4 -18.86 -10.00 -26.20
N TYR A 5 -19.56 -11.07 -25.90
CA TYR A 5 -20.93 -11.05 -25.37
C TYR A 5 -20.89 -11.24 -23.86
N TYR A 6 -21.38 -10.24 -23.11
CA TYR A 6 -21.35 -10.21 -21.66
C TYR A 6 -22.75 -10.03 -21.06
N ALA A 7 -23.08 -10.83 -20.06
CA ALA A 7 -24.27 -10.66 -19.25
C ALA A 7 -23.88 -10.70 -17.77
N ARG A 8 -24.56 -9.87 -16.98
CA ARG A 8 -24.51 -9.90 -15.51
C ARG A 8 -25.92 -9.99 -14.96
N LEU A 9 -26.08 -10.78 -13.91
CA LEU A 9 -27.31 -10.84 -13.13
C LEU A 9 -27.30 -9.72 -12.09
N ASP A 10 -28.46 -9.45 -11.50
CA ASP A 10 -28.59 -8.46 -10.45
C ASP A 10 -27.66 -8.77 -9.26
N GLU A 11 -27.08 -7.72 -8.67
CA GLU A 11 -26.09 -7.82 -7.60
C GLU A 11 -26.69 -8.41 -6.31
N PHE A 12 -27.98 -8.18 -6.08
CA PHE A 12 -28.69 -8.61 -4.88
C PHE A 12 -29.39 -9.96 -5.02
N TRP A 13 -29.31 -10.61 -6.18
CA TRP A 13 -29.84 -11.96 -6.35
C TRP A 13 -29.17 -12.94 -5.40
N LYS A 14 -30.03 -13.68 -4.70
CA LYS A 14 -29.67 -14.84 -3.89
C LYS A 14 -29.22 -15.99 -4.79
N LYS A 15 -28.62 -16.99 -4.14
CA LYS A 15 -28.15 -18.21 -4.79
C LYS A 15 -29.30 -18.94 -5.51
N GLU A 16 -30.48 -19.01 -4.90
CA GLU A 16 -31.65 -19.70 -5.44
C GLU A 16 -32.18 -19.03 -6.71
N GLU A 17 -32.24 -17.70 -6.74
CA GLU A 17 -32.67 -16.92 -7.91
C GLU A 17 -31.71 -17.11 -9.09
N LYS A 18 -30.39 -17.10 -8.82
CA LYS A 18 -29.37 -17.39 -9.84
C LYS A 18 -29.51 -18.80 -10.41
N TYR A 19 -29.84 -19.79 -9.58
CA TYR A 19 -30.06 -21.15 -10.08
C TYR A 19 -31.36 -21.30 -10.85
N GLU A 20 -32.45 -20.68 -10.39
CA GLU A 20 -33.72 -20.74 -11.11
C GLU A 20 -33.58 -20.07 -12.50
N PHE A 21 -32.84 -18.96 -12.58
CA PHE A 21 -32.48 -18.36 -13.85
C PHE A 21 -31.72 -19.33 -14.77
N LEU A 22 -30.64 -19.94 -14.28
CA LEU A 22 -29.82 -20.89 -15.05
C LEU A 22 -30.56 -22.17 -15.46
N LYS A 23 -31.57 -22.58 -14.68
CA LYS A 23 -32.40 -23.75 -14.99
C LYS A 23 -33.38 -23.46 -16.13
N ASN A 24 -33.88 -22.22 -16.19
CA ASN A 24 -34.94 -21.83 -17.11
C ASN A 24 -34.43 -21.10 -18.37
N HIS A 25 -33.15 -20.72 -18.44
CA HIS A 25 -32.56 -19.99 -19.57
C HIS A 25 -31.35 -20.74 -20.14
N GLY A 26 -31.37 -21.02 -21.43
CA GLY A 26 -30.20 -21.42 -22.20
C GLY A 26 -29.36 -20.23 -22.66
N VAL A 27 -28.24 -20.50 -23.35
CA VAL A 27 -27.33 -19.44 -23.84
C VAL A 27 -28.02 -18.44 -24.78
N TYR A 28 -29.05 -18.87 -25.50
CA TYR A 28 -29.80 -18.02 -26.45
C TYR A 28 -30.90 -17.19 -25.77
N ASP A 29 -31.24 -17.50 -24.53
CA ASP A 29 -32.29 -16.82 -23.75
C ASP A 29 -31.72 -15.71 -22.85
N VAL A 30 -30.39 -15.54 -22.84
CA VAL A 30 -29.69 -14.51 -22.08
C VAL A 30 -29.65 -13.21 -22.89
N GLU A 31 -30.02 -12.10 -22.25
CA GLU A 31 -29.83 -10.76 -22.80
C GLU A 31 -28.34 -10.38 -22.75
N TRP A 32 -27.63 -10.67 -23.84
CA TRP A 32 -26.21 -10.35 -23.98
C TRP A 32 -25.98 -8.88 -24.32
N ASN A 33 -25.00 -8.28 -23.64
CA ASN A 33 -24.44 -6.98 -24.00
C ASN A 33 -23.16 -7.20 -24.81
N LEU A 34 -23.12 -6.66 -26.03
CA LEU A 34 -21.89 -6.63 -26.82
C LEU A 34 -20.93 -5.60 -26.20
N LEU A 35 -19.72 -6.02 -25.87
CA LEU A 35 -18.68 -5.15 -25.31
C LEU A 35 -17.61 -4.85 -26.35
N GLU A 36 -17.17 -3.60 -26.36
CA GLU A 36 -15.99 -3.15 -27.07
C GLU A 36 -14.86 -2.89 -26.05
N PRO A 37 -13.76 -3.67 -26.09
CA PRO A 37 -12.61 -3.39 -25.24
C PRO A 37 -12.02 -2.01 -25.51
N ASP A 38 -11.53 -1.34 -24.47
CA ASP A 38 -10.74 -0.11 -24.65
C ASP A 38 -9.35 -0.39 -25.24
N GLU A 39 -8.60 0.69 -25.51
CA GLU A 39 -7.22 0.64 -26.02
C GLU A 39 -6.25 -0.14 -25.10
N LYS A 40 -6.60 -0.29 -23.82
CA LYS A 40 -5.84 -1.05 -22.82
C LYS A 40 -6.35 -2.49 -22.67
N HIS A 41 -7.23 -2.94 -23.58
CA HIS A 41 -7.84 -4.26 -23.61
C HIS A 41 -8.75 -4.58 -22.41
N ASN A 42 -9.31 -3.56 -21.76
CA ASN A 42 -10.29 -3.72 -20.69
C ASN A 42 -11.69 -3.93 -21.26
N TRP A 43 -12.41 -4.96 -20.81
CA TRP A 43 -13.77 -5.24 -21.30
C TRP A 43 -14.83 -4.40 -20.57
N LEU A 44 -14.74 -4.34 -19.24
CA LEU A 44 -15.68 -3.61 -18.39
C LEU A 44 -15.17 -2.18 -18.19
N THR A 45 -15.62 -1.26 -19.05
CA THR A 45 -15.19 0.15 -19.12
C THR A 45 -16.24 1.13 -18.59
N GLU A 46 -17.38 0.61 -18.13
CA GLU A 46 -18.48 1.41 -17.56
C GLU A 46 -17.98 2.36 -16.46
N GLY A 47 -18.40 3.62 -16.55
CA GLY A 47 -18.05 4.67 -15.57
C GLY A 47 -16.66 5.27 -15.73
N LEU A 48 -15.79 4.73 -16.60
CA LEU A 48 -14.48 5.35 -16.86
C LEU A 48 -14.65 6.72 -17.54
N ARG A 49 -13.71 7.61 -17.24
CA ARG A 49 -13.63 8.97 -17.77
C ARG A 49 -12.28 9.16 -18.47
N ALA A 50 -12.31 9.37 -19.78
CA ALA A 50 -11.10 9.48 -20.59
C ALA A 50 -10.24 10.69 -20.20
N GLU A 51 -10.85 11.79 -19.75
CA GLU A 51 -10.11 12.98 -19.33
C GLU A 51 -9.24 12.73 -18.09
N PHE A 52 -9.49 11.67 -17.33
CA PHE A 52 -8.68 11.33 -16.16
C PHE A 52 -7.21 11.12 -16.51
N GLU A 53 -6.92 10.55 -17.69
CA GLU A 53 -5.55 10.32 -18.18
C GLU A 53 -4.77 11.63 -18.42
N THR A 54 -5.48 12.75 -18.61
CA THR A 54 -4.89 14.08 -18.83
C THR A 54 -4.43 14.75 -17.52
N PHE A 55 -4.85 14.22 -16.37
CA PHE A 55 -4.50 14.77 -15.07
C PHE A 55 -3.11 14.32 -14.61
N LEU A 56 -2.53 15.09 -13.69
CA LEU A 56 -1.18 14.84 -13.17
C LEU A 56 -1.18 13.54 -12.33
N PRO A 57 -0.38 12.52 -12.68
CA PRO A 57 -0.38 11.28 -11.90
C PRO A 57 0.25 11.50 -10.53
N MET A 58 -0.38 10.99 -9.46
CA MET A 58 0.22 11.05 -8.12
C MET A 58 1.55 10.30 -8.07
N GLY A 59 1.64 9.15 -8.73
CA GLY A 59 2.87 8.37 -8.83
C GLY A 59 2.75 7.36 -9.97
N THR A 60 3.87 7.10 -10.65
CA THR A 60 3.99 6.09 -11.71
C THR A 60 5.22 5.22 -11.47
N LYS A 61 5.28 4.03 -12.07
CA LYS A 61 6.47 3.17 -11.91
C LYS A 61 7.66 3.74 -12.67
N GLU A 62 7.38 4.37 -13.80
CA GLU A 62 8.31 5.04 -14.68
C GLU A 62 8.98 6.19 -13.91
N ALA A 63 8.19 7.12 -13.35
CA ALA A 63 8.75 8.28 -12.64
C ALA A 63 9.59 7.84 -11.44
N LYS A 64 9.14 6.79 -10.73
CA LYS A 64 9.90 6.17 -9.64
C LYS A 64 11.20 5.51 -10.09
N ALA A 65 11.27 5.03 -11.34
CA ALA A 65 12.49 4.51 -11.97
C ALA A 65 13.38 5.62 -12.55
N GLY A 66 12.97 6.89 -12.46
CA GLY A 66 13.70 8.04 -12.96
C GLY A 66 13.35 8.45 -14.39
N SER A 67 12.27 7.93 -14.97
CA SER A 67 11.79 8.30 -16.31
C SER A 67 10.33 8.76 -16.30
N GLY A 68 10.03 9.92 -16.89
CA GLY A 68 8.67 10.45 -16.91
C GLY A 68 8.28 11.26 -15.67
N GLU A 69 7.04 11.74 -15.67
CA GLU A 69 6.58 12.81 -14.78
C GLU A 69 5.47 12.32 -13.85
N ALA A 70 5.59 12.66 -12.56
CA ALA A 70 4.59 12.41 -11.54
C ALA A 70 4.74 13.41 -10.39
N ILE A 71 3.69 13.54 -9.58
CA ILE A 71 3.71 14.45 -8.42
C ILE A 71 4.71 13.97 -7.38
N PHE A 72 4.62 12.71 -6.96
CA PHE A 72 5.53 12.12 -5.97
C PHE A 72 6.60 11.26 -6.64
N VAL A 73 7.86 11.44 -6.25
CA VAL A 73 8.98 10.61 -6.71
C VAL A 73 8.83 9.18 -6.18
N ASN A 74 8.65 9.04 -4.87
CA ASN A 74 8.53 7.77 -4.19
C ASN A 74 7.13 7.58 -3.60
N TYR A 75 6.65 6.35 -3.67
CA TYR A 75 5.45 5.90 -2.98
C TYR A 75 5.55 4.38 -2.78
N GLY A 76 4.74 3.83 -1.91
CA GLY A 76 4.69 2.38 -1.77
C GLY A 76 3.60 1.90 -0.84
N ARG A 77 3.53 0.58 -0.72
CA ARG A 77 2.49 -0.10 0.05
C ARG A 77 2.73 0.05 1.54
N GLY A 78 1.65 0.00 2.33
CA GLY A 78 1.72 -0.13 3.79
C GLY A 78 2.50 -1.38 4.23
N VAL A 79 2.84 -1.46 5.52
CA VAL A 79 3.61 -2.59 6.06
C VAL A 79 2.71 -3.80 6.29
N GLY A 80 3.08 -4.92 5.66
CA GLY A 80 2.47 -6.23 5.89
C GLY A 80 3.43 -7.12 6.66
N THR A 81 2.99 -7.69 7.78
CA THR A 81 3.85 -8.57 8.60
C THR A 81 3.69 -10.04 8.23
N SER A 82 2.48 -10.45 7.81
CA SER A 82 2.03 -11.84 7.69
C SER A 82 2.04 -12.62 9.03
N ARG A 83 2.18 -11.92 10.16
CA ARG A 83 2.27 -12.47 11.52
C ARG A 83 1.80 -11.46 12.55
N ASP A 84 0.67 -10.78 12.30
CA ASP A 84 0.19 -9.67 13.14
C ASP A 84 0.04 -10.09 14.61
N ALA A 85 -0.40 -11.32 14.90
CA ALA A 85 -0.48 -11.86 16.27
C ALA A 85 0.85 -11.83 17.04
N TRP A 86 1.98 -11.81 16.33
CA TRP A 86 3.33 -11.78 16.89
C TRP A 86 3.95 -10.38 16.82
N ALA A 87 3.85 -9.74 15.66
CA ALA A 87 4.56 -8.51 15.33
C ALA A 87 3.76 -7.22 15.62
N PHE A 88 2.50 -7.33 16.06
CA PHE A 88 1.66 -6.21 16.46
C PHE A 88 1.06 -6.44 17.85
N ASN A 89 1.01 -5.39 18.67
CA ASN A 89 0.27 -5.39 19.92
C ASN A 89 -0.12 -3.96 20.33
N PHE A 90 -1.17 -3.79 21.11
CA PHE A 90 -1.51 -2.50 21.73
C PHE A 90 -0.58 -2.15 22.90
N ASN A 91 0.03 -3.14 23.54
CA ASN A 91 1.02 -2.97 24.60
C ASN A 91 2.44 -3.20 24.06
N SER A 92 3.32 -2.21 24.19
CA SER A 92 4.69 -2.29 23.69
C SER A 92 5.55 -3.31 24.44
N GLU A 93 5.34 -3.49 25.75
CA GLU A 93 6.08 -4.48 26.54
C GLU A 93 5.71 -5.91 26.17
N ASP A 94 4.42 -6.16 25.92
CA ASP A 94 3.96 -7.47 25.47
C ASP A 94 4.46 -7.77 24.05
N LEU A 95 4.48 -6.77 23.17
CA LEU A 95 5.12 -6.88 21.85
C LEU A 95 6.62 -7.19 22.00
N ALA A 96 7.33 -6.53 22.90
CA ALA A 96 8.75 -6.75 23.14
C ALA A 96 9.02 -8.20 23.55
N LYS A 97 8.30 -8.71 24.55
CA LYS A 97 8.40 -10.10 25.03
C LYS A 97 8.09 -11.10 23.93
N ASN A 98 6.97 -10.90 23.22
CA ASN A 98 6.55 -11.76 22.12
C ASN A 98 7.62 -11.82 21.02
N MET A 99 8.15 -10.67 20.60
CA MET A 99 9.13 -10.63 19.53
C MET A 99 10.49 -11.17 19.93
N GLN A 100 10.93 -10.98 21.18
CA GLN A 100 12.15 -11.63 21.68
C GLN A 100 12.04 -13.15 21.58
N PHE A 101 10.93 -13.72 22.04
CA PHE A 101 10.64 -15.15 21.95
C PHE A 101 10.56 -15.65 20.50
N THR A 102 9.80 -14.97 19.64
CA THR A 102 9.70 -15.30 18.21
C THR A 102 11.04 -15.22 17.50
N ILE A 103 11.86 -14.21 17.79
CA ILE A 103 13.21 -14.04 17.21
C ILE A 103 14.15 -15.15 17.68
N GLU A 104 14.10 -15.51 18.95
CA GLU A 104 14.91 -16.61 19.51
C GLU A 104 14.58 -17.93 18.81
N PHE A 105 13.29 -18.28 18.72
CA PHE A 105 12.83 -19.47 18.01
C PHE A 105 13.23 -19.46 16.53
N TYR A 106 13.03 -18.34 15.83
CA TYR A 106 13.45 -18.20 14.44
C TYR A 106 14.97 -18.40 14.28
N ASN A 107 15.78 -17.77 15.13
CA ASN A 107 17.23 -17.86 15.05
C ASN A 107 17.76 -19.25 15.40
N GLU A 108 17.06 -20.01 16.25
CA GLU A 108 17.35 -21.44 16.49
C GLU A 108 17.20 -22.26 15.19
N GLN A 109 16.11 -22.02 14.45
CA GLN A 109 15.87 -22.68 13.15
C GLN A 109 16.92 -22.27 12.11
N VAL A 110 17.36 -21.00 12.11
CA VAL A 110 18.47 -20.53 11.27
C VAL A 110 19.78 -21.24 11.62
N ASN A 111 20.10 -21.43 12.90
CA ASN A 111 21.31 -22.15 13.32
C ASN A 111 21.27 -23.62 12.85
N LYS A 112 20.16 -24.32 13.11
CA LYS A 112 19.96 -25.70 12.62
C LYS A 112 20.11 -25.79 11.10
N TRP A 113 19.65 -24.76 10.36
CA TRP A 113 19.76 -24.73 8.91
C TRP A 113 21.22 -24.58 8.47
N ILE A 114 21.97 -23.70 9.14
CA ILE A 114 23.41 -23.51 8.89
C ILE A 114 24.16 -24.82 9.11
N ASP A 115 23.89 -25.52 10.22
CA ASP A 115 24.54 -26.80 10.55
C ASP A 115 24.23 -27.88 9.52
N ARG A 116 22.95 -27.96 9.08
CA ARG A 116 22.55 -28.86 7.99
C ARG A 116 23.25 -28.52 6.69
N GLU A 117 23.33 -27.25 6.31
CA GLU A 117 23.92 -26.84 5.03
C GLU A 117 25.44 -27.09 4.96
N LEU A 118 26.14 -27.18 6.11
CA LEU A 118 27.55 -27.60 6.15
C LEU A 118 27.77 -29.03 5.62
N THR A 119 26.71 -29.84 5.52
CA THR A 119 26.78 -31.23 5.03
C THR A 119 26.37 -31.41 3.56
N PHE A 120 25.92 -30.35 2.86
CA PHE A 120 25.45 -30.44 1.46
C PHE A 120 26.17 -29.44 0.53
N LYS A 121 26.40 -29.85 -0.74
CA LYS A 121 26.88 -28.94 -1.82
C LYS A 121 25.93 -27.74 -1.94
N ARG A 122 26.48 -26.52 -2.02
CA ARG A 122 25.78 -25.22 -2.05
C ARG A 122 24.67 -25.18 -3.13
N PRO A 123 23.39 -25.45 -2.78
CA PRO A 123 22.29 -25.48 -3.75
C PRO A 123 21.82 -24.05 -4.09
N LYS A 124 21.14 -23.90 -5.22
CA LYS A 124 20.47 -22.63 -5.57
C LYS A 124 19.30 -22.36 -4.61
N ILE A 125 18.89 -21.10 -4.46
CA ILE A 125 17.81 -20.72 -3.51
C ILE A 125 16.48 -21.47 -3.76
N ASN A 126 16.12 -21.72 -5.03
CA ASN A 126 14.89 -22.44 -5.36
C ASN A 126 14.92 -23.90 -4.88
N GLU A 127 16.07 -24.56 -4.96
CA GLU A 127 16.26 -25.93 -4.46
C GLU A 127 16.16 -25.95 -2.93
N LYS A 128 16.69 -24.92 -2.25
CA LYS A 128 16.54 -24.75 -0.80
C LYS A 128 15.08 -24.59 -0.39
N LEU A 129 14.32 -23.78 -1.12
CA LEU A 129 12.90 -23.54 -0.84
C LEU A 129 12.02 -24.79 -1.06
N GLN A 130 12.43 -25.74 -1.90
CA GLN A 130 11.69 -27.00 -2.07
C GLN A 130 11.78 -27.90 -0.83
N VAL A 131 12.88 -27.82 -0.07
CA VAL A 131 13.11 -28.67 1.10
C VAL A 131 12.86 -27.95 2.43
N ILE A 132 12.63 -26.63 2.41
CA ILE A 132 12.53 -25.83 3.63
C ILE A 132 11.28 -26.18 4.44
N ASP A 133 10.18 -26.53 3.78
CA ASP A 133 8.93 -26.87 4.45
C ASP A 133 9.02 -28.19 5.21
N GLY A 134 9.84 -29.13 4.75
CA GLY A 134 10.15 -30.36 5.51
C GLY A 134 11.23 -30.15 6.58
N PHE A 135 11.83 -28.96 6.66
CA PHE A 135 12.91 -28.66 7.60
C PHE A 135 12.43 -27.85 8.81
N VAL A 136 11.68 -26.77 8.57
CA VAL A 136 11.29 -25.86 9.64
C VAL A 136 10.30 -26.51 10.59
N THR A 137 10.39 -26.16 11.87
CA THR A 137 9.37 -26.52 12.83
C THR A 137 8.15 -25.60 12.68
N TYR A 138 6.98 -26.18 12.44
CA TYR A 138 5.70 -25.48 12.48
C TYR A 138 5.14 -25.56 13.89
N ASP A 139 5.23 -24.44 14.60
CA ASP A 139 4.66 -24.24 15.92
C ASP A 139 4.04 -22.84 15.96
N ASP A 140 2.73 -22.79 15.69
CA ASP A 140 1.97 -21.54 15.60
C ASP A 140 1.87 -20.81 16.95
N THR A 141 2.32 -21.43 18.05
CA THR A 141 2.46 -20.81 19.37
C THR A 141 3.81 -20.11 19.56
N LYS A 142 4.67 -20.09 18.53
CA LYS A 142 6.00 -19.43 18.57
C LYS A 142 6.24 -18.47 17.42
N LEU A 143 5.81 -18.86 16.23
CA LEU A 143 6.09 -18.11 15.01
C LEU A 143 5.14 -18.51 13.89
N SER A 144 4.58 -17.51 13.21
CA SER A 144 3.93 -17.70 11.92
C SER A 144 4.92 -17.53 10.76
N TRP A 145 5.12 -18.61 10.00
CA TRP A 145 6.00 -18.64 8.84
C TRP A 145 5.37 -17.96 7.62
N SER A 146 6.10 -17.02 7.00
CA SER A 146 5.78 -16.49 5.67
C SER A 146 6.79 -16.99 4.64
N HIS A 147 6.42 -16.92 3.36
CA HIS A 147 7.35 -17.20 2.26
C HIS A 147 8.61 -16.31 2.35
N SER A 148 8.46 -15.02 2.66
CA SER A 148 9.61 -14.11 2.83
C SER A 148 10.53 -14.52 3.99
N LEU A 149 9.97 -14.95 5.12
CA LEU A 149 10.75 -15.36 6.28
C LEU A 149 11.54 -16.65 6.01
N LYS A 150 10.94 -17.58 5.26
CA LYS A 150 11.62 -18.79 4.78
C LYS A 150 12.78 -18.45 3.83
N ILE A 151 12.60 -17.46 2.94
CA ILE A 151 13.69 -16.94 2.10
C ILE A 151 14.82 -16.38 2.96
N SER A 152 14.52 -15.54 3.96
CA SER A 152 15.52 -14.99 4.88
C SER A 152 16.28 -16.09 5.62
N LEU A 153 15.60 -17.14 6.07
CA LEU A 153 16.24 -18.31 6.69
C LEU A 153 17.18 -19.03 5.72
N CYS A 154 16.74 -19.32 4.49
CA CYS A 154 17.57 -19.95 3.45
C CYS A 154 18.80 -19.09 3.08
N GLN A 155 18.70 -17.77 3.25
CA GLN A 155 19.77 -16.80 3.11
C GLN A 155 20.62 -16.62 4.39
N LYS A 156 20.33 -17.40 5.44
CA LYS A 156 21.02 -17.41 6.74
C LYS A 156 20.95 -16.07 7.46
N GLN A 157 19.91 -15.27 7.17
CA GLN A 157 19.69 -13.99 7.81
C GLN A 157 19.07 -14.20 9.18
N LYS A 158 19.81 -13.85 10.22
CA LYS A 158 19.29 -13.80 11.60
C LYS A 158 18.50 -12.51 11.81
N ALA A 159 17.47 -12.59 12.63
CA ALA A 159 16.77 -11.43 13.14
C ALA A 159 17.42 -10.96 14.46
N VAL A 160 17.38 -9.66 14.72
CA VAL A 160 17.94 -9.07 15.95
C VAL A 160 16.89 -8.19 16.60
N PHE A 161 16.58 -8.48 17.86
CA PHE A 161 15.71 -7.63 18.66
C PHE A 161 16.45 -6.34 19.04
N LEU A 162 15.83 -5.20 18.75
CA LEU A 162 16.27 -3.88 19.22
C LEU A 162 15.02 -3.10 19.60
N GLU A 163 15.02 -2.46 20.76
CA GLU A 163 13.85 -1.71 21.28
C GLU A 163 13.37 -0.65 20.28
N LYS A 164 14.30 0.03 19.60
CA LYS A 164 13.98 1.05 18.57
C LYS A 164 13.20 0.52 17.35
N LYS A 165 13.08 -0.80 17.19
CA LYS A 165 12.26 -1.43 16.14
C LYS A 165 10.79 -1.54 16.56
N ILE A 166 10.46 -1.31 17.83
CA ILE A 166 9.08 -1.11 18.26
C ILE A 166 8.67 0.30 17.85
N ARG A 167 7.74 0.40 16.91
CA ARG A 167 7.34 1.64 16.24
C ARG A 167 5.83 1.86 16.38
N CYS A 168 5.40 3.12 16.41
CA CYS A 168 3.97 3.40 16.38
C CYS A 168 3.41 3.00 15.02
N HIS A 169 2.26 2.35 15.05
CA HIS A 169 1.68 1.70 13.90
C HIS A 169 0.20 2.05 13.79
N LEU A 170 -0.21 2.58 12.64
CA LEU A 170 -1.62 2.77 12.32
C LEU A 170 -2.17 1.45 11.79
N TYR A 171 -2.78 0.65 12.67
CA TYR A 171 -3.24 -0.69 12.36
C TYR A 171 -4.50 -0.65 11.48
N ARG A 172 -5.48 0.17 11.87
CA ARG A 172 -6.74 0.47 11.16
C ARG A 172 -7.01 1.98 11.28
N PRO A 173 -7.98 2.57 10.56
CA PRO A 173 -8.26 4.00 10.68
C PRO A 173 -8.57 4.30 12.14
N PHE A 174 -7.84 5.26 12.69
CA PHE A 174 -7.98 5.71 14.07
C PHE A 174 -7.66 4.67 15.15
N VAL A 175 -6.97 3.58 14.79
CA VAL A 175 -6.54 2.52 15.72
C VAL A 175 -5.01 2.43 15.69
N LYS A 176 -4.38 3.03 16.70
CA LYS A 176 -2.93 2.97 16.91
C LYS A 176 -2.56 1.76 17.77
N GLY A 177 -1.38 1.21 17.52
CA GLY A 177 -0.71 0.27 18.41
C GLY A 177 0.78 0.27 18.09
N TYR A 178 1.46 -0.83 18.41
CA TYR A 178 2.88 -0.98 18.20
C TYR A 178 3.16 -2.10 17.19
N LEU A 179 4.11 -1.84 16.29
CA LEU A 179 4.63 -2.80 15.33
C LEU A 179 6.11 -3.05 15.64
N PHE A 180 6.55 -4.30 15.56
CA PHE A 180 7.98 -4.61 15.44
C PHE A 180 8.40 -4.49 13.97
N PHE A 181 8.96 -3.33 13.63
CA PHE A 181 9.35 -2.96 12.27
C PHE A 181 10.78 -3.44 11.97
N ASP A 182 10.88 -4.52 11.20
CA ASP A 182 12.12 -5.20 10.89
C ASP A 182 12.10 -5.85 9.50
N LYS A 183 13.23 -5.80 8.80
CA LYS A 183 13.37 -6.31 7.43
C LYS A 183 13.13 -7.82 7.32
N VAL A 184 13.51 -8.60 8.33
CA VAL A 184 13.35 -10.06 8.34
C VAL A 184 11.96 -10.43 8.85
N MET A 185 11.50 -9.76 9.91
CA MET A 185 10.22 -10.08 10.56
C MET A 185 8.99 -9.44 9.90
N ASN A 186 9.13 -8.65 8.84
CA ASN A 186 8.01 -8.13 8.05
C ASN A 186 8.06 -8.63 6.61
N ASN A 187 6.91 -8.89 6.02
CA ASN A 187 6.77 -9.43 4.67
C ASN A 187 6.89 -8.36 3.59
N GLU A 188 6.36 -7.15 3.85
CA GLU A 188 6.33 -6.04 2.90
C GLU A 188 6.54 -4.68 3.59
N GLY A 189 6.61 -3.61 2.80
CA GLY A 189 6.61 -2.23 3.32
C GLY A 189 8.00 -1.71 3.72
N THR A 190 9.08 -2.31 3.21
CA THR A 190 10.46 -1.86 3.47
C THR A 190 10.72 -0.41 3.07
N ILE A 191 9.90 0.17 2.18
CA ILE A 191 9.95 1.59 1.83
C ILE A 191 9.79 2.50 3.05
N PHE A 192 9.11 2.04 4.11
CA PHE A 192 8.92 2.83 5.32
C PHE A 192 10.21 3.09 6.11
N LYS A 193 11.30 2.38 5.80
CA LYS A 193 12.63 2.75 6.27
C LYS A 193 13.17 4.04 5.65
N HIS A 194 12.62 4.44 4.51
CA HIS A 194 12.94 5.69 3.82
C HIS A 194 11.87 6.77 4.03
N ILE A 195 10.82 6.48 4.81
CA ILE A 195 9.72 7.40 5.12
C ILE A 195 9.74 7.77 6.60
N PHE A 196 9.83 6.75 7.47
CA PHE A 196 9.95 6.87 8.92
C PHE A 196 11.16 6.04 9.40
N PRO A 197 12.41 6.38 9.02
CA PRO A 197 13.61 5.59 9.35
C PRO A 197 13.77 5.36 10.86
N LEU A 198 13.54 6.41 11.66
CA LEU A 198 13.67 6.42 13.11
C LEU A 198 12.43 7.06 13.77
N PRO A 199 12.15 6.76 15.06
CA PRO A 199 10.94 7.24 15.75
C PRO A 199 10.77 8.76 15.77
N GLU A 200 11.86 9.53 15.81
CA GLU A 200 11.82 11.00 15.82
C GLU A 200 11.16 11.60 14.57
N TYR A 201 11.28 10.95 13.42
CA TYR A 201 10.70 11.45 12.16
C TYR A 201 9.19 11.20 12.03
N GLU A 202 8.60 10.38 12.91
CA GLU A 202 7.13 10.21 12.98
C GLU A 202 6.41 11.50 13.44
N LYS A 203 7.15 12.48 13.97
CA LYS A 203 6.61 13.80 14.32
C LYS A 203 6.75 14.82 13.19
N GLU A 204 7.64 14.59 12.23
CA GLU A 204 7.97 15.54 11.18
C GLU A 204 7.36 15.19 9.83
N ASN A 205 7.23 13.89 9.52
CA ASN A 205 6.81 13.44 8.21
C ASN A 205 5.35 12.99 8.22
N GLN A 206 4.70 13.10 7.06
CA GLN A 206 3.33 12.68 6.83
C GLN A 206 3.25 11.91 5.51
N ALA A 207 2.37 10.92 5.44
CA ALA A 207 2.08 10.20 4.21
C ALA A 207 0.59 10.15 3.94
N ILE A 208 0.18 10.52 2.73
CA ILE A 208 -1.19 10.31 2.25
C ILE A 208 -1.32 8.84 1.90
N CYS A 209 -2.17 8.13 2.63
CA CYS A 209 -2.56 6.75 2.36
C CYS A 209 -3.85 6.74 1.55
N VAL A 210 -3.91 5.93 0.49
CA VAL A 210 -5.10 5.72 -0.35
C VAL A 210 -5.34 4.24 -0.59
N THR A 211 -6.56 3.86 -0.96
CA THR A 211 -6.83 2.49 -1.43
C THR A 211 -5.93 2.15 -2.62
N GLY A 212 -5.40 0.92 -2.64
CA GLY A 212 -4.62 0.41 -3.74
C GLY A 212 -5.48 0.11 -4.98
N ILE A 213 -4.80 -0.10 -6.10
CA ILE A 213 -5.40 -0.54 -7.36
C ILE A 213 -6.14 -1.86 -7.15
N GLY A 214 -7.35 -1.98 -7.70
CA GLY A 214 -8.20 -3.16 -7.64
C GLY A 214 -9.01 -3.27 -6.35
N SER A 215 -9.02 -2.23 -5.51
CA SER A 215 -9.78 -2.23 -4.27
C SER A 215 -11.26 -2.55 -4.50
N ARG A 216 -11.83 -3.37 -3.61
CA ARG A 216 -13.24 -3.77 -3.65
C ARG A 216 -14.14 -2.82 -2.87
N ILE A 217 -13.56 -1.92 -2.08
CA ILE A 217 -14.30 -0.91 -1.33
C ILE A 217 -14.27 0.43 -2.08
N PRO A 218 -15.16 1.38 -1.74
CA PRO A 218 -15.05 2.75 -2.24
C PRO A 218 -13.67 3.36 -1.95
N PHE A 219 -13.25 4.28 -2.82
CA PHE A 219 -11.98 4.99 -2.64
C PHE A 219 -11.94 5.74 -1.30
N ILE A 220 -10.83 5.61 -0.59
CA ILE A 220 -10.57 6.34 0.65
C ILE A 220 -9.21 7.02 0.63
N SER A 221 -9.06 8.05 1.46
CA SER A 221 -7.78 8.69 1.72
C SER A 221 -7.66 9.05 3.20
N ILE A 222 -6.51 8.77 3.81
CA ILE A 222 -6.18 9.16 5.20
C ILE A 222 -4.71 9.54 5.26
N VAL A 223 -4.37 10.63 5.95
CA VAL A 223 -2.97 10.97 6.20
C VAL A 223 -2.51 10.26 7.48
N SER A 224 -1.26 9.82 7.50
CA SER A 224 -0.64 9.23 8.69
C SER A 224 0.75 9.81 8.89
N ASN A 225 1.08 10.12 10.15
CA ASN A 225 2.44 10.40 10.60
C ASN A 225 3.10 9.17 11.26
N HIS A 226 2.41 8.02 11.27
CA HIS A 226 2.92 6.73 11.74
C HIS A 226 3.01 5.71 10.59
N ILE A 227 3.69 4.59 10.83
CA ILE A 227 3.78 3.48 9.87
C ILE A 227 2.38 2.88 9.69
N PRO A 228 1.79 2.88 8.47
CA PRO A 228 0.46 2.33 8.25
C PRO A 228 0.52 0.84 7.89
N ASN A 229 -0.48 0.07 8.36
CA ASN A 229 -0.67 -1.31 7.95
C ASN A 229 -0.99 -1.42 6.47
N LEU A 230 -0.52 -2.47 5.81
CA LEU A 230 -0.85 -2.77 4.43
C LEU A 230 -2.35 -2.83 4.19
N SER A 231 -3.07 -3.51 5.08
CA SER A 231 -4.52 -3.70 5.02
C SER A 231 -5.25 -2.72 5.93
N LEU A 232 -4.77 -1.47 5.99
CA LEU A 232 -5.31 -0.42 6.85
C LEU A 232 -6.83 -0.34 6.76
N VAL A 233 -7.40 -0.47 5.56
CA VAL A 233 -8.85 -0.43 5.32
C VAL A 233 -9.37 -1.74 4.75
N VAL A 234 -8.90 -2.87 5.29
CA VAL A 234 -9.18 -4.25 4.82
C VAL A 234 -8.74 -4.57 3.39
N GLU A 235 -8.32 -3.56 2.64
CA GLU A 235 -7.72 -3.64 1.31
C GLU A 235 -6.28 -3.08 1.37
N PRO A 236 -5.37 -3.56 0.49
CA PRO A 236 -4.03 -3.01 0.36
C PRO A 236 -4.06 -1.50 0.09
N ILE A 237 -3.22 -0.74 0.79
CA ILE A 237 -3.07 0.71 0.57
C ILE A 237 -1.79 1.06 -0.17
N GLN A 238 -1.77 2.27 -0.74
CA GLN A 238 -0.58 2.95 -1.24
C GLN A 238 -0.36 4.24 -0.46
N CYS A 239 0.90 4.57 -0.20
CA CYS A 239 1.30 5.66 0.68
C CYS A 239 2.25 6.60 -0.05
N PHE A 240 1.93 7.89 0.00
CA PHE A 240 2.65 8.98 -0.66
C PHE A 240 3.22 9.93 0.40
N PRO A 241 4.49 9.75 0.80
CA PRO A 241 5.10 10.53 1.86
C PRO A 241 5.48 11.94 1.39
N PHE A 242 5.48 12.92 2.29
CA PHE A 242 5.96 14.26 2.01
C PHE A 242 7.49 14.30 1.95
N TYR A 243 8.16 13.72 2.94
CA TYR A 243 9.61 13.57 2.98
C TYR A 243 10.05 12.13 2.70
N THR A 244 11.25 12.01 2.14
CA THR A 244 12.01 10.75 2.10
C THR A 244 13.40 10.93 2.70
N TYR A 245 13.99 9.83 3.15
CA TYR A 245 15.24 9.78 3.90
C TYR A 245 16.11 8.59 3.48
N ALA A 246 17.40 8.66 3.76
CA ALA A 246 18.24 7.46 3.86
C ALA A 246 17.83 6.62 5.09
N GLU A 247 18.19 5.32 5.13
CA GLU A 247 17.79 4.43 6.25
C GLU A 247 18.33 4.90 7.62
N ASP A 248 19.42 5.67 7.63
CA ASP A 248 20.02 6.25 8.85
C ASP A 248 19.38 7.58 9.28
N GLY A 249 18.36 8.06 8.57
CA GLY A 249 17.70 9.35 8.81
C GLY A 249 18.35 10.55 8.10
N SER A 250 19.50 10.36 7.46
CA SER A 250 20.16 11.42 6.69
C SER A 250 19.46 11.69 5.35
N ASN A 251 19.93 12.69 4.62
CA ASN A 251 19.48 13.00 3.26
C ASN A 251 17.96 13.22 3.14
N ARG A 252 17.37 13.94 4.12
CA ARG A 252 15.96 14.34 4.04
C ARG A 252 15.70 15.14 2.76
N LYS A 253 14.73 14.70 1.96
CA LYS A 253 14.31 15.33 0.71
C LYS A 253 12.80 15.43 0.64
N GLU A 254 12.31 16.54 0.12
CA GLU A 254 10.91 16.67 -0.29
C GLU A 254 10.64 15.70 -1.45
N ASN A 255 9.53 14.99 -1.36
CA ASN A 255 9.18 13.92 -2.29
C ASN A 255 8.27 14.38 -3.43
N ILE A 256 7.71 15.60 -3.32
CA ILE A 256 7.02 16.25 -4.44
C ILE A 256 8.07 16.77 -5.43
N THR A 257 7.90 16.46 -6.70
CA THR A 257 8.83 16.83 -7.77
C THR A 257 8.82 18.34 -8.02
N ASP A 258 9.96 18.88 -8.43
CA ASP A 258 10.05 20.28 -8.86
C ASP A 258 9.26 20.53 -10.15
N TRP A 259 9.11 19.50 -10.99
CA TRP A 259 8.21 19.50 -12.13
C TRP A 259 6.76 19.76 -11.68
N ALA A 260 6.22 18.95 -10.77
CA ALA A 260 4.84 19.12 -10.33
C ALA A 260 4.63 20.48 -9.66
N LEU A 261 5.57 20.92 -8.82
CA LEU A 261 5.53 22.26 -8.24
C LEU A 261 5.44 23.35 -9.32
N SER A 262 6.21 23.22 -10.39
CA SER A 262 6.20 24.17 -11.51
C SER A 262 4.87 24.15 -12.25
N GLU A 263 4.29 22.97 -12.48
CA GLU A 263 2.95 22.82 -13.09
C GLU A 263 1.87 23.57 -12.29
N TYR A 264 1.85 23.41 -10.96
CA TYR A 264 0.91 24.13 -10.09
C TYR A 264 1.13 25.65 -10.14
N ARG A 265 2.39 26.11 -10.03
CA ARG A 265 2.71 27.55 -10.06
C ARG A 265 2.34 28.19 -11.40
N ASN A 266 2.61 27.49 -12.51
CA ASN A 266 2.30 27.96 -13.85
C ASN A 266 0.79 28.02 -14.09
N HIS A 267 0.05 26.96 -13.71
CA HIS A 267 -1.39 26.91 -13.88
C HIS A 267 -2.11 28.02 -13.10
N TYR A 268 -1.77 28.18 -11.82
CA TYR A 268 -2.42 29.15 -10.93
C TYR A 268 -1.78 30.55 -10.96
N LYS A 269 -0.67 30.71 -11.70
CA LYS A 269 0.11 31.96 -11.80
C LYS A 269 0.52 32.50 -10.42
N ASP A 270 0.87 31.59 -9.51
CA ASP A 270 1.23 31.91 -8.12
C ASP A 270 2.54 31.21 -7.74
N ASN A 271 3.65 31.96 -7.78
CA ASN A 271 4.97 31.46 -7.41
C ASN A 271 5.14 31.22 -5.90
N SER A 272 4.21 31.67 -5.06
CA SER A 272 4.26 31.44 -3.62
C SER A 272 3.78 30.05 -3.21
N ILE A 273 3.13 29.29 -4.12
CA ILE A 273 2.73 27.91 -3.89
C ILE A 273 3.97 27.10 -3.48
N SER A 274 3.91 26.47 -2.31
CA SER A 274 4.93 25.56 -1.78
C SER A 274 4.56 24.09 -2.05
N LYS A 275 5.51 23.17 -1.85
CA LYS A 275 5.21 21.74 -1.95
C LYS A 275 4.24 21.28 -0.85
N TRP A 276 4.30 21.87 0.34
CA TRP A 276 3.31 21.60 1.39
C TRP A 276 1.90 22.04 0.96
N ASP A 277 1.77 23.18 0.26
CA ASP A 277 0.48 23.57 -0.30
C ASP A 277 -0.02 22.55 -1.32
N VAL A 278 0.86 22.03 -2.18
CA VAL A 278 0.51 20.97 -3.15
C VAL A 278 0.09 19.68 -2.44
N PHE A 279 0.81 19.26 -1.39
CA PHE A 279 0.47 18.09 -0.59
C PHE A 279 -0.92 18.22 0.03
N HIS A 280 -1.21 19.35 0.66
CA HIS A 280 -2.52 19.61 1.26
C HIS A 280 -3.61 19.78 0.21
N TYR A 281 -3.33 20.43 -0.91
CA TYR A 281 -4.25 20.55 -2.04
C TYR A 281 -4.72 19.17 -2.51
N ILE A 282 -3.77 18.24 -2.72
CA ILE A 282 -4.06 16.86 -3.10
C ILE A 282 -4.94 16.21 -2.03
N TYR A 283 -4.57 16.34 -0.75
CA TYR A 283 -5.33 15.74 0.32
C TYR A 283 -6.78 16.27 0.39
N GLY A 284 -6.98 17.58 0.22
CA GLY A 284 -8.30 18.19 0.14
C GLY A 284 -9.10 17.72 -1.07
N LEU A 285 -8.48 17.66 -2.25
CA LEU A 285 -9.14 17.20 -3.47
C LEU A 285 -9.54 15.73 -3.37
N LEU A 286 -8.68 14.89 -2.80
CA LEU A 286 -8.98 13.48 -2.56
C LEU A 286 -10.14 13.30 -1.58
N HIS A 287 -10.65 14.35 -0.92
CA HIS A 287 -11.86 14.35 -0.09
C HIS A 287 -13.09 14.94 -0.77
N SER A 288 -12.98 15.50 -1.99
CA SER A 288 -14.12 15.97 -2.75
C SER A 288 -15.05 14.80 -3.14
N PRO A 289 -16.34 14.84 -2.75
CA PRO A 289 -17.32 13.86 -3.22
C PRO A 289 -17.43 13.86 -4.75
N GLN A 290 -17.42 15.05 -5.37
CA GLN A 290 -17.50 15.18 -6.83
C GLN A 290 -16.34 14.46 -7.53
N TYR A 291 -15.12 14.59 -7.01
CA TYR A 291 -13.97 13.87 -7.56
C TYR A 291 -14.12 12.34 -7.36
N ARG A 292 -14.43 11.90 -6.14
CA ARG A 292 -14.55 10.47 -5.80
C ARG A 292 -15.65 9.77 -6.58
N GLU A 293 -16.81 10.40 -6.72
CA GLU A 293 -17.97 9.86 -7.42
C GLU A 293 -17.74 9.86 -8.93
N LYS A 294 -17.28 10.98 -9.51
CA LYS A 294 -17.07 11.11 -10.96
C LYS A 294 -16.02 10.13 -11.49
N TYR A 295 -14.96 9.88 -10.70
CA TYR A 295 -13.82 9.06 -11.11
C TYR A 295 -13.73 7.72 -10.37
N ALA A 296 -14.82 7.25 -9.76
CA ALA A 296 -14.83 6.01 -8.97
C ALA A 296 -14.29 4.80 -9.74
N ALA A 297 -14.70 4.65 -11.01
CA ALA A 297 -14.24 3.56 -11.87
C ALA A 297 -12.74 3.67 -12.19
N ASN A 298 -12.23 4.88 -12.46
CA ASN A 298 -10.81 5.13 -12.70
C ASN A 298 -9.97 4.83 -11.44
N LEU A 299 -10.38 5.38 -10.30
CA LEU A 299 -9.70 5.22 -9.00
C LEU A 299 -9.63 3.75 -8.52
N LYS A 300 -10.51 2.89 -9.03
CA LYS A 300 -10.45 1.45 -8.81
C LYS A 300 -9.37 0.75 -9.65
N ARG A 301 -9.02 1.28 -10.82
CA ARG A 301 -8.14 0.61 -11.81
C ARG A 301 -6.71 1.14 -11.83
N GLU A 302 -6.50 2.36 -11.38
CA GLU A 302 -5.19 3.01 -11.39
C GLU A 302 -5.00 3.91 -10.17
N LEU A 303 -3.76 4.37 -9.95
CA LEU A 303 -3.48 5.34 -8.88
C LEU A 303 -4.16 6.68 -9.19
N PRO A 304 -4.48 7.49 -8.17
CA PRO A 304 -5.15 8.76 -8.42
C PRO A 304 -4.32 9.69 -9.31
N ARG A 305 -5.02 10.39 -10.20
CA ARG A 305 -4.50 11.50 -10.98
C ARG A 305 -5.22 12.77 -10.59
N ILE A 306 -4.47 13.85 -10.45
CA ILE A 306 -4.89 15.06 -9.77
C ILE A 306 -5.16 16.16 -10.81
N PRO A 307 -6.43 16.55 -11.04
CA PRO A 307 -6.74 17.72 -11.85
C PRO A 307 -6.37 19.02 -11.14
N PHE A 308 -6.33 20.10 -11.92
CA PHE A 308 -6.35 21.46 -11.39
C PHE A 308 -7.79 21.88 -11.09
N ALA A 309 -8.10 22.05 -9.81
CA ALA A 309 -9.39 22.54 -9.36
C ALA A 309 -9.47 24.07 -9.57
N PRO A 310 -10.68 24.64 -9.68
CA PRO A 310 -10.84 26.08 -9.93
C PRO A 310 -10.15 26.97 -8.88
N ASP A 311 -10.14 26.57 -7.61
CA ASP A 311 -9.53 27.33 -6.51
C ASP A 311 -8.53 26.46 -5.74
N PHE A 312 -7.25 26.66 -6.02
CA PHE A 312 -6.16 25.94 -5.36
C PHE A 312 -6.16 26.14 -3.84
N ARG A 313 -6.33 27.38 -3.38
CA ARG A 313 -6.12 27.75 -1.98
C ARG A 313 -7.23 27.21 -1.10
N VAL A 314 -8.47 27.18 -1.58
CA VAL A 314 -9.59 26.54 -0.86
C VAL A 314 -9.32 25.06 -0.60
N PHE A 315 -8.86 24.31 -1.61
CA PHE A 315 -8.53 22.90 -1.45
C PHE A 315 -7.29 22.69 -0.57
N ALA A 316 -6.26 23.53 -0.72
CA ALA A 316 -5.05 23.46 0.10
C ALA A 316 -5.35 23.74 1.58
N ASP A 317 -6.15 24.77 1.88
CA ASP A 317 -6.51 25.12 3.25
C ASP A 317 -7.41 24.07 3.91
N ALA A 318 -8.41 23.56 3.17
CA ALA A 318 -9.26 22.47 3.63
C ALA A 318 -8.43 21.20 3.89
N GLY A 319 -7.54 20.84 2.96
CA GLY A 319 -6.65 19.69 3.10
C GLY A 319 -5.67 19.82 4.26
N ARG A 320 -5.15 21.02 4.52
CA ARG A 320 -4.30 21.28 5.70
C ARG A 320 -5.06 21.04 6.99
N LYS A 321 -6.25 21.63 7.15
CA LYS A 321 -7.10 21.44 8.34
C LYS A 321 -7.48 19.97 8.54
N LEU A 322 -7.86 19.27 7.46
CA LEU A 322 -8.17 17.84 7.51
C LEU A 322 -6.94 17.01 7.88
N SER A 323 -5.76 17.35 7.33
CA SER A 323 -4.51 16.66 7.65
C SER A 323 -4.17 16.80 9.13
N GLU A 324 -4.21 18.04 9.65
CA GLU A 324 -3.99 18.34 11.06
C GLU A 324 -4.95 17.60 11.99
N LEU A 325 -6.24 17.52 11.62
CA LEU A 325 -7.23 16.75 12.36
C LEU A 325 -6.92 15.24 12.36
N HIS A 326 -6.60 14.67 11.20
CA HIS A 326 -6.39 13.23 11.04
C HIS A 326 -5.05 12.71 11.53
N VAL A 327 -4.07 13.58 11.83
CA VAL A 327 -2.86 13.15 12.54
C VAL A 327 -3.00 13.27 14.06
N ASN A 328 -3.90 14.14 14.54
CA ASN A 328 -4.14 14.44 15.96
C ASN A 328 -5.50 13.94 16.50
N TYR A 329 -6.08 12.91 15.88
CA TYR A 329 -7.37 12.34 16.28
C TYR A 329 -7.38 11.68 17.67
#